data_AF-A0A2I6QJG8-F1
#
_entry.id   AF-A0A2I6QJG8-F1
#
_cell.length_a   1.000
_cell.length_b   1.000
_cell.length_c   1.000
_cell.angle_alpha   90.00
_cell.angle_beta   90.00
_cell.angle_gamma   90.00
#
_symmetry.space_group_name_H-M   'P 1'
#
loop_
_entity.id
_entity.type
_entity.pdbx_description
1 polymer ?
#
loop_
_entity_poly.entity_id
_entity_poly.type
_entity_poly.pdbx_seq_one_letter_code
_entity_poly.pdbx_strand_id
1 'polypeptide(L)'
;MDTNGSVPLGGHEHKRHEYAGPPAWGGFEQINEPIQEQWTYLSVANIMLANSLLRSRPEVDANRIGITGISWGGYLTCITAGVDQRYKFAVPVYGSGFIGDSSAWTGAFKNMGEGGTKWLGLWDPSRYLKHARMPILWVYGTNDGAYYLDAVQKSYQLLPANQSTLSTHVRMPHGHGGAGENPEEIHAFADHYLKGGPALARIRKQERKGNDVTVRYSSSQPIVRAELNFTKAHGSWLDRYWDTTPAQLDAKKRLVKATLPEGTSVYYVSLIDDKGLVVSTQHVEVAR
;
A
#
# COMPACT_ATOMS: atom_id res chain seq x y z
N MET A 1 14.96 1.26 -7.78
CA MET A 1 15.29 0.68 -9.10
C MET A 1 14.63 1.55 -10.13
N ASP A 2 15.35 1.97 -11.16
CA ASP A 2 14.70 2.57 -12.32
C ASP A 2 14.16 1.45 -13.24
N THR A 3 12.89 1.56 -13.62
CA THR A 3 12.20 0.60 -14.49
C THR A 3 11.93 1.14 -15.89
N ASN A 4 12.41 2.35 -16.19
CA ASN A 4 12.26 3.00 -17.50
C ASN A 4 13.54 2.92 -18.35
N GLY A 5 14.61 2.32 -17.83
CA GLY A 5 15.90 2.22 -18.49
C GLY A 5 16.66 3.54 -18.56
N SER A 6 16.49 4.40 -17.57
CA SER A 6 17.16 5.68 -17.37
C SER A 6 18.40 5.54 -16.49
N VAL A 7 19.47 6.22 -16.87
CA VAL A 7 20.71 6.36 -16.11
C VAL A 7 20.77 7.77 -15.50
N PRO A 8 20.99 7.92 -14.19
CA PRO A 8 21.10 9.23 -13.57
C PRO A 8 22.37 9.95 -14.06
N LEU A 9 22.23 11.22 -14.44
CA LEU A 9 23.36 12.09 -14.83
C LEU A 9 23.77 13.09 -13.74
N GLY A 10 23.02 13.13 -12.63
CA GLY A 10 23.20 14.07 -11.52
C GLY A 10 21.96 14.94 -11.31
N GLY A 11 21.63 15.27 -10.06
CA GLY A 11 20.39 15.98 -9.73
C GLY A 11 19.15 15.22 -10.17
N HIS A 12 18.23 15.89 -10.87
CA HIS A 12 17.01 15.28 -11.43
C HIS A 12 17.17 14.83 -12.90
N GLU A 13 18.35 15.01 -13.50
CA GLU A 13 18.57 14.65 -14.91
C GLU A 13 18.82 13.16 -15.09
N HIS A 14 18.15 12.60 -16.10
CA HIS A 14 18.22 11.20 -16.45
C HIS A 14 18.36 11.06 -17.96
N LYS A 15 19.29 10.23 -18.41
CA LYS A 15 19.42 9.86 -19.83
C LYS A 15 18.93 8.44 -20.04
N ARG A 16 18.07 8.25 -21.03
CA ARG A 16 17.59 6.92 -21.42
C ARG A 16 18.74 6.10 -22.02
N HIS A 17 18.91 4.88 -21.53
CA HIS A 17 19.89 3.90 -21.99
C HIS A 17 19.54 3.41 -23.40
N GLU A 18 20.53 2.99 -24.18
CA GLU A 18 20.31 2.46 -25.55
C GLU A 18 19.46 1.18 -25.55
N TYR A 19 19.57 0.38 -24.48
CA TYR A 19 18.75 -0.82 -24.23
C TYR A 19 17.58 -0.56 -23.28
N ALA A 20 17.09 0.68 -23.19
CA ALA A 20 15.95 0.98 -22.34
C ALA A 20 14.68 0.29 -22.85
N GLY A 21 13.95 -0.34 -21.93
CA GLY A 21 12.58 -0.78 -22.18
C GLY A 21 11.65 0.40 -22.49
N PRO A 22 10.37 0.14 -22.81
CA PRO A 22 9.45 1.17 -23.23
C PRO A 22 9.29 2.25 -22.15
N PRO A 23 9.10 3.53 -22.56
CA PRO A 23 8.99 4.64 -21.61
C PRO A 23 7.59 4.68 -20.97
N ALA A 24 7.40 5.64 -20.07
CA ALA A 24 6.13 5.97 -19.41
C ALA A 24 5.61 4.91 -18.43
N TRP A 25 5.48 5.33 -17.17
CA TRP A 25 4.88 4.51 -16.13
C TRP A 25 3.44 4.16 -16.46
N GLY A 26 3.08 2.89 -16.25
CA GLY A 26 1.77 2.32 -16.60
C GLY A 26 1.70 1.76 -18.02
N GLY A 27 2.56 2.18 -18.96
CA GLY A 27 2.64 1.59 -20.30
C GLY A 27 1.32 1.58 -21.10
N PHE A 28 0.41 2.51 -20.84
CA PHE A 28 -0.95 2.50 -21.41
C PHE A 28 -0.97 2.49 -22.94
N GLU A 29 -0.05 3.22 -23.57
CA GLU A 29 0.08 3.32 -25.03
C GLU A 29 0.63 2.04 -25.67
N GLN A 30 1.25 1.16 -24.89
CA GLN A 30 1.88 -0.07 -25.36
C GLN A 30 0.91 -1.26 -25.35
N ILE A 31 -0.37 -1.06 -25.02
CA ILE A 31 -1.29 -2.17 -24.77
C ILE A 31 -1.52 -3.07 -25.99
N ASN A 32 -1.26 -2.57 -27.20
CA ASN A 32 -1.35 -3.32 -28.45
C ASN A 32 -0.05 -3.98 -28.88
N GLU A 33 1.07 -3.64 -28.25
CA GLU A 33 2.36 -4.30 -28.46
C GLU A 33 2.35 -5.72 -27.89
N PRO A 34 3.28 -6.60 -28.32
CA PRO A 34 3.49 -7.89 -27.67
C PRO A 34 3.65 -7.71 -26.16
N ILE A 35 3.06 -8.62 -25.36
CA ILE A 35 3.05 -8.52 -23.89
C ILE A 35 4.46 -8.32 -23.31
N GLN A 36 5.46 -8.98 -23.90
CA GLN A 36 6.86 -8.94 -23.49
C GLN A 36 7.53 -7.58 -23.74
N GLU A 37 6.94 -6.75 -24.59
CA GLU A 37 7.41 -5.40 -24.93
C GLU A 37 6.65 -4.32 -24.14
N GLN A 38 5.73 -4.71 -23.24
CA GLN A 38 4.97 -3.76 -22.41
C GLN A 38 5.70 -3.45 -21.11
N TRP A 39 5.65 -2.18 -20.69
CA TRP A 39 6.37 -1.68 -19.52
C TRP A 39 6.14 -2.50 -18.25
N THR A 40 4.89 -2.88 -17.96
CA THR A 40 4.58 -3.65 -16.74
C THR A 40 5.25 -5.01 -16.76
N TYR A 41 5.24 -5.73 -17.90
CA TYR A 41 5.90 -7.02 -18.03
C TYR A 41 7.41 -6.90 -17.74
N LEU A 42 8.08 -5.99 -18.47
CA LEU A 42 9.52 -5.79 -18.36
C LEU A 42 9.92 -5.31 -16.97
N SER A 43 9.13 -4.41 -16.37
CA SER A 43 9.37 -3.91 -15.01
C SER A 43 9.32 -5.04 -13.98
N VAL A 44 8.29 -5.90 -14.03
CA VAL A 44 8.16 -7.04 -13.11
C VAL A 44 9.27 -8.07 -13.34
N ALA A 45 9.58 -8.39 -14.60
CA ALA A 45 10.68 -9.28 -14.94
C ALA A 45 12.02 -8.76 -14.42
N ASN A 46 12.30 -7.47 -14.59
CA ASN A 46 13.52 -6.82 -14.10
C ASN A 46 13.60 -6.82 -12.57
N ILE A 47 12.49 -6.60 -11.87
CA ILE A 47 12.44 -6.73 -10.41
C ILE A 47 12.79 -8.16 -9.97
N MET A 48 12.22 -9.17 -10.62
CA MET A 48 12.51 -10.58 -10.32
C MET A 48 13.96 -10.97 -10.63
N LEU A 49 14.52 -10.44 -11.72
CA LEU A 49 15.92 -10.64 -12.09
C LEU A 49 16.87 -9.95 -11.11
N ALA A 50 16.56 -8.73 -10.67
CA ALA A 50 17.34 -8.05 -9.64
C ALA A 50 17.32 -8.81 -8.32
N ASN A 51 16.18 -9.38 -7.92
CA ASN A 51 16.13 -10.28 -6.77
C ASN A 51 17.06 -11.49 -6.95
N SER A 52 17.03 -12.14 -8.12
CA SER A 52 17.96 -13.23 -8.44
C SER A 52 19.43 -12.78 -8.37
N LEU A 53 19.75 -11.59 -8.88
CA LEU A 53 21.09 -11.01 -8.82
C LEU A 53 21.52 -10.80 -7.37
N LEU A 54 20.69 -10.13 -6.55
CA LEU A 54 20.96 -9.92 -5.13
C LEU A 54 21.21 -11.23 -4.40
N ARG A 55 20.34 -12.23 -4.60
CA ARG A 55 20.49 -13.57 -4.00
C ARG A 55 21.76 -14.32 -4.41
N SER A 56 22.38 -13.95 -5.53
CA SER A 56 23.62 -14.56 -6.01
C SER A 56 24.87 -13.91 -5.42
N ARG A 57 24.75 -12.77 -4.74
CA ARG A 57 25.89 -12.07 -4.14
C ARG A 57 26.23 -12.69 -2.78
N PRO A 58 27.48 -13.11 -2.51
CA PRO A 58 27.85 -13.70 -1.22
C PRO A 58 27.66 -12.74 -0.03
N GLU A 59 27.65 -11.43 -0.28
CA GLU A 59 27.44 -10.39 0.73
C GLU A 59 25.96 -10.19 1.11
N VAL A 60 25.03 -10.77 0.34
CA VAL A 60 23.59 -10.64 0.55
C VAL A 60 23.03 -11.96 1.07
N ASP A 61 22.37 -11.91 2.23
CA ASP A 61 21.62 -13.06 2.70
C ASP A 61 20.36 -13.26 1.86
N ALA A 62 20.41 -14.26 0.97
CA ALA A 62 19.31 -14.60 0.08
C ALA A 62 18.00 -14.93 0.83
N ASN A 63 18.04 -15.28 2.12
CA ASN A 63 16.85 -15.54 2.92
C ASN A 63 16.32 -14.31 3.64
N ARG A 64 16.89 -13.12 3.42
CA ARG A 64 16.50 -11.88 4.10
C ARG A 64 16.33 -10.71 3.13
N ILE A 65 15.43 -10.88 2.18
CA ILE A 65 15.10 -9.85 1.17
C ILE A 65 13.61 -9.55 1.22
N GLY A 66 13.25 -8.27 1.35
CA GLY A 66 11.90 -7.75 1.16
C GLY A 66 11.82 -6.84 -0.07
N ILE A 67 10.61 -6.39 -0.38
CA ILE A 67 10.36 -5.46 -1.49
C ILE A 67 9.47 -4.30 -1.04
N THR A 68 9.79 -3.09 -1.48
CA THR A 68 8.99 -1.89 -1.27
C THR A 68 9.06 -1.00 -2.51
N GLY A 69 8.04 -0.16 -2.69
CA GLY A 69 7.99 0.82 -3.77
C GLY A 69 6.86 1.83 -3.57
N ILE A 70 7.07 3.01 -4.13
CA ILE A 70 6.18 4.17 -3.99
C ILE A 70 5.42 4.41 -5.29
N SER A 71 4.11 4.68 -5.21
CA SER A 71 3.25 5.00 -6.36
C SER A 71 3.26 3.86 -7.39
N TRP A 72 3.71 4.10 -8.64
CA TRP A 72 3.94 3.04 -9.62
C TRP A 72 4.89 1.94 -9.14
N GLY A 73 5.86 2.26 -8.28
CA GLY A 73 6.67 1.26 -7.58
C GLY A 73 5.87 0.43 -6.58
N GLY A 74 4.87 1.01 -5.92
CA GLY A 74 3.93 0.30 -5.05
C GLY A 74 3.01 -0.62 -5.85
N TYR A 75 2.53 -0.15 -7.00
CA TYR A 75 1.81 -0.97 -7.98
C TYR A 75 2.64 -2.17 -8.46
N LEU A 76 3.91 -1.96 -8.81
CA LEU A 76 4.82 -3.05 -9.21
C LEU A 76 5.14 -3.99 -8.04
N THR A 77 5.22 -3.44 -6.82
CA THR A 77 5.37 -4.24 -5.58
C THR A 77 4.19 -5.20 -5.40
N CYS A 78 2.96 -4.72 -5.61
CA CYS A 78 1.76 -5.56 -5.54
C CYS A 78 1.78 -6.70 -6.56
N ILE A 79 2.12 -6.42 -7.82
CA ILE A 79 2.21 -7.46 -8.87
C ILE A 79 3.32 -8.45 -8.56
N THR A 80 4.51 -7.94 -8.24
CA THR A 80 5.69 -8.76 -7.95
C THR A 80 5.45 -9.69 -6.75
N ALA A 81 4.80 -9.20 -5.69
CA ALA A 81 4.44 -10.02 -4.54
C ALA A 81 3.55 -11.22 -4.92
N GLY A 82 2.70 -11.07 -5.95
CA GLY A 82 1.88 -12.15 -6.48
C GLY A 82 2.65 -13.20 -7.29
N VAL A 83 3.76 -12.83 -7.94
CA VAL A 83 4.48 -13.70 -8.89
C VAL A 83 5.85 -14.18 -8.40
N ASP A 84 6.46 -13.54 -7.41
CA ASP A 84 7.74 -13.93 -6.83
C ASP A 84 7.62 -14.20 -5.32
N GLN A 85 7.59 -15.48 -4.97
CA GLN A 85 7.38 -15.95 -3.60
C GLN A 85 8.66 -15.95 -2.74
N ARG A 86 9.79 -15.46 -3.29
CA ARG A 86 11.09 -15.49 -2.60
C ARG A 86 11.28 -14.34 -1.60
N TYR A 87 10.44 -13.31 -1.66
CA TYR A 87 10.47 -12.19 -0.72
C TYR A 87 9.93 -12.57 0.66
N LYS A 88 10.51 -12.00 1.72
CA LYS A 88 10.08 -12.21 3.11
C LYS A 88 8.92 -11.32 3.52
N PHE A 89 8.79 -10.17 2.90
CA PHE A 89 7.68 -9.24 3.09
C PHE A 89 7.56 -8.31 1.88
N ALA A 90 6.42 -7.64 1.73
CA ALA A 90 6.20 -6.58 0.75
C ALA A 90 5.62 -5.32 1.39
N VAL A 91 5.98 -4.15 0.90
CA VAL A 91 5.46 -2.85 1.37
C VAL A 91 5.09 -1.96 0.19
N PRO A 92 3.88 -2.09 -0.38
CA PRO A 92 3.38 -1.12 -1.33
C PRO A 92 3.05 0.20 -0.62
N VAL A 93 3.73 1.29 -1.01
CA VAL A 93 3.43 2.65 -0.57
C VAL A 93 2.62 3.33 -1.67
N TYR A 94 1.39 3.74 -1.34
CA TYR A 94 0.39 4.22 -2.30
C TYR A 94 0.14 3.26 -3.48
N GLY A 95 0.34 1.94 -3.35
CA GLY A 95 0.09 0.98 -4.43
C GLY A 95 -1.17 0.16 -4.20
N SER A 96 -2.00 -0.05 -5.22
CA SER A 96 -3.18 -0.93 -5.11
C SER A 96 -3.54 -1.63 -6.42
N GLY A 97 -4.33 -2.70 -6.32
CA GLY A 97 -5.18 -3.19 -7.40
C GLY A 97 -6.49 -2.43 -7.50
N PHE A 98 -7.38 -2.90 -8.38
CA PHE A 98 -8.70 -2.28 -8.65
C PHE A 98 -8.60 -0.83 -9.11
N ILE A 99 -7.52 -0.47 -9.81
CA ILE A 99 -7.30 0.90 -10.25
C ILE A 99 -8.25 1.29 -11.39
N GLY A 100 -8.81 0.31 -12.10
CA GLY A 100 -9.91 0.52 -13.03
C GLY A 100 -11.19 1.00 -12.33
N ASP A 101 -11.44 0.56 -11.10
CA ASP A 101 -12.66 0.89 -10.36
C ASP A 101 -12.59 2.29 -9.74
N SER A 102 -11.45 2.62 -9.12
CA SER A 102 -11.32 3.84 -8.30
C SER A 102 -9.85 4.28 -8.20
N SER A 103 -9.42 5.15 -9.12
CA SER A 103 -8.09 5.76 -9.13
C SER A 103 -8.05 7.05 -9.95
N ALA A 104 -6.88 7.70 -10.02
CA ALA A 104 -6.64 8.81 -10.94
C ALA A 104 -6.78 8.41 -12.43
N TRP A 105 -6.68 7.13 -12.76
CA TRP A 105 -6.69 6.62 -14.14
C TRP A 105 -8.03 6.03 -14.56
N THR A 106 -9.05 5.99 -13.71
CA THR A 106 -10.39 5.45 -14.05
C THR A 106 -10.95 6.08 -15.34
N GLY A 107 -10.82 7.40 -15.49
CA GLY A 107 -11.23 8.10 -16.71
C GLY A 107 -10.40 7.71 -17.94
N ALA A 108 -9.09 7.52 -17.77
CA ALA A 108 -8.20 7.08 -18.84
C ALA A 108 -8.56 5.67 -19.35
N PHE A 109 -8.78 4.71 -18.45
CA PHE A 109 -9.20 3.36 -18.83
C PHE A 109 -10.54 3.37 -19.58
N LYS A 110 -11.49 4.20 -19.14
CA LYS A 110 -12.76 4.37 -19.86
C LYS A 110 -12.56 4.91 -21.27
N ASN A 111 -11.70 5.92 -21.44
CA ASN A 111 -11.41 6.52 -22.73
C ASN A 111 -10.65 5.57 -23.67
N MET A 112 -9.85 4.64 -23.13
CA MET A 112 -9.16 3.60 -23.90
C MET A 112 -10.09 2.51 -24.44
N GLY A 113 -11.35 2.43 -23.99
CA GLY A 113 -12.32 1.41 -24.42
C GLY A 113 -11.81 -0.01 -24.20
N GLU A 114 -11.83 -0.85 -25.24
CA GLU A 114 -11.34 -2.23 -25.18
C GLU A 114 -9.86 -2.32 -24.76
N GLY A 115 -9.04 -1.32 -25.12
CA GLY A 115 -7.65 -1.23 -24.67
C GLY A 115 -7.54 -1.10 -23.15
N GLY A 116 -8.45 -0.32 -22.53
CA GLY A 116 -8.51 -0.19 -21.07
C GLY A 116 -8.88 -1.51 -20.40
N THR A 117 -9.89 -2.21 -20.92
CA THR A 117 -10.28 -3.54 -20.46
C THR A 117 -9.13 -4.55 -20.59
N LYS A 118 -8.42 -4.54 -21.73
CA LYS A 118 -7.25 -5.40 -21.95
C LYS A 118 -6.14 -5.08 -20.96
N TRP A 119 -5.84 -3.80 -20.74
CA TRP A 119 -4.83 -3.36 -19.78
C TRP A 119 -5.16 -3.82 -18.37
N LEU A 120 -6.39 -3.61 -17.90
CA LEU A 120 -6.84 -4.04 -16.57
C LEU A 120 -6.89 -5.58 -16.43
N GLY A 121 -7.15 -6.29 -17.53
CA GLY A 121 -7.12 -7.75 -17.58
C GLY A 121 -5.71 -8.32 -17.44
N LEU A 122 -4.72 -7.64 -18.03
CA LEU A 122 -3.32 -8.05 -17.96
C LEU A 122 -2.62 -7.54 -16.70
N TRP A 123 -2.79 -6.27 -16.37
CA TRP A 123 -1.83 -5.54 -15.54
C TRP A 123 -2.39 -4.93 -14.27
N ASP A 124 -3.69 -5.06 -13.98
CA ASP A 124 -4.20 -4.62 -12.67
C ASP A 124 -3.64 -5.52 -11.55
N PRO A 125 -3.08 -4.97 -10.45
CA PRO A 125 -2.51 -5.77 -9.37
C PRO A 125 -3.49 -6.74 -8.71
N SER A 126 -4.80 -6.49 -8.78
CA SER A 126 -5.84 -7.41 -8.30
C SER A 126 -5.78 -8.79 -8.97
N ARG A 127 -5.20 -8.89 -10.18
CA ARG A 127 -5.01 -10.17 -10.89
C ARG A 127 -3.97 -11.06 -10.20
N TYR A 128 -3.03 -10.44 -9.49
CA TYR A 128 -1.83 -11.09 -8.95
C TYR A 128 -1.85 -11.21 -7.43
N LEU A 129 -2.38 -10.21 -6.72
CA LEU A 129 -2.30 -10.10 -5.25
C LEU A 129 -2.80 -11.35 -4.52
N LYS A 130 -3.86 -12.01 -5.00
CA LYS A 130 -4.39 -13.26 -4.41
C LYS A 130 -3.37 -14.41 -4.34
N HIS A 131 -2.26 -14.31 -5.06
CA HIS A 131 -1.18 -15.29 -5.08
C HIS A 131 -0.02 -14.94 -4.14
N ALA A 132 0.01 -13.72 -3.56
CA ALA A 132 1.05 -13.32 -2.62
C ALA A 132 0.96 -14.15 -1.34
N ARG A 133 2.09 -14.64 -0.83
CA ARG A 133 2.16 -15.48 0.39
C ARG A 133 2.90 -14.83 1.55
N MET A 134 3.63 -13.75 1.29
CA MET A 134 4.40 -13.02 2.29
C MET A 134 3.52 -11.98 3.01
N PRO A 135 3.84 -11.63 4.26
CA PRO A 135 3.24 -10.49 4.95
C PRO A 135 3.37 -9.19 4.15
N ILE A 136 2.32 -8.39 4.15
CA ILE A 136 2.26 -7.11 3.44
C ILE A 136 1.91 -5.98 4.40
N LEU A 137 2.72 -4.93 4.40
CA LEU A 137 2.40 -3.66 5.05
C LEU A 137 1.91 -2.68 3.99
N TRP A 138 0.69 -2.18 4.17
CA TRP A 138 0.10 -1.17 3.28
C TRP A 138 0.28 0.20 3.90
N VAL A 139 0.99 1.10 3.21
CA VAL A 139 1.23 2.48 3.69
C VAL A 139 0.55 3.46 2.73
N TYR A 140 -0.40 4.24 3.24
CA TYR A 140 -1.21 5.13 2.39
C TYR A 140 -1.82 6.31 3.15
N GLY A 141 -2.16 7.34 2.39
CA GLY A 141 -2.88 8.51 2.86
C GLY A 141 -4.40 8.38 2.67
N THR A 142 -5.19 9.02 3.53
CA THR A 142 -6.66 9.05 3.39
C THR A 142 -7.16 9.79 2.15
N ASN A 143 -6.32 10.69 1.59
CA ASN A 143 -6.61 11.55 0.45
C ASN A 143 -5.57 11.37 -0.65
N ASP A 144 -5.06 10.15 -0.81
CA ASP A 144 -4.11 9.87 -1.88
C ASP A 144 -4.72 10.24 -3.24
N GLY A 145 -3.97 11.01 -4.03
CA GLY A 145 -4.43 11.55 -5.31
C GLY A 145 -4.31 10.59 -6.49
N ALA A 146 -3.72 9.42 -6.31
CA ALA A 146 -3.49 8.44 -7.36
C ALA A 146 -4.25 7.13 -7.12
N TYR A 147 -4.16 6.59 -5.91
CA TYR A 147 -4.72 5.30 -5.50
C TYR A 147 -5.71 5.50 -4.36
N TYR A 148 -7.00 5.47 -4.69
CA TYR A 148 -8.05 5.83 -3.74
C TYR A 148 -8.27 4.72 -2.69
N LEU A 149 -8.72 5.16 -1.51
CA LEU A 149 -8.75 4.35 -0.30
C LEU A 149 -9.59 3.08 -0.43
N ASP A 150 -10.66 3.12 -1.21
CA ASP A 150 -11.55 1.99 -1.49
C ASP A 150 -10.89 0.94 -2.40
N ALA A 151 -10.13 1.36 -3.42
CA ALA A 151 -9.32 0.44 -4.23
C ALA A 151 -8.22 -0.23 -3.40
N VAL A 152 -7.57 0.53 -2.51
CA VAL A 152 -6.62 -0.03 -1.52
C VAL A 152 -7.31 -1.07 -0.63
N GLN A 153 -8.52 -0.77 -0.15
CA GLN A 153 -9.30 -1.72 0.65
C GLN A 153 -9.62 -3.01 -0.07
N LYS A 154 -10.17 -2.94 -1.28
CA LYS A 154 -10.42 -4.12 -2.10
C LYS A 154 -9.15 -4.95 -2.30
N SER A 155 -8.00 -4.27 -2.47
CA SER A 155 -6.70 -4.91 -2.68
C SER A 155 -6.24 -5.75 -1.50
N TYR A 156 -6.22 -5.18 -0.28
CA TYR A 156 -5.78 -5.94 0.88
C TYR A 156 -6.80 -7.01 1.32
N GLN A 157 -8.08 -6.86 0.92
CA GLN A 157 -9.14 -7.86 1.16
C GLN A 157 -9.04 -9.10 0.26
N LEU A 158 -8.25 -9.05 -0.82
CA LEU A 158 -7.91 -10.25 -1.59
C LEU A 158 -6.97 -11.21 -0.84
N LEU A 159 -6.35 -10.74 0.24
CA LEU A 159 -5.37 -11.48 1.02
C LEU A 159 -6.04 -12.09 2.27
N PRO A 160 -5.49 -13.20 2.80
CA PRO A 160 -5.85 -13.68 4.13
C PRO A 160 -5.75 -12.57 5.19
N ALA A 161 -6.71 -12.50 6.10
CA ALA A 161 -6.81 -11.42 7.10
C ALA A 161 -5.57 -11.29 8.02
N ASN A 162 -4.73 -12.32 8.12
CA ASN A 162 -3.49 -12.31 8.90
C ASN A 162 -2.24 -11.91 8.10
N GLN A 163 -2.37 -11.63 6.81
CA GLN A 163 -1.25 -11.28 5.93
C GLN A 163 -1.07 -9.77 5.78
N SER A 164 -2.14 -8.98 5.95
CA SER A 164 -2.10 -7.52 5.78
C SER A 164 -1.97 -6.79 7.12
N THR A 165 -1.01 -5.86 7.19
CA THR A 165 -0.91 -4.81 8.20
C THR A 165 -1.18 -3.47 7.52
N LEU A 166 -1.96 -2.59 8.15
CA LEU A 166 -2.33 -1.30 7.56
C LEU A 166 -1.68 -0.17 8.36
N SER A 167 -1.09 0.78 7.65
CA SER A 167 -0.66 2.07 8.18
C SER A 167 -1.31 3.19 7.36
N THR A 168 -2.52 3.57 7.78
CA THR A 168 -3.26 4.69 7.18
C THR A 168 -2.90 5.99 7.90
N HIS A 169 -2.49 7.01 7.15
CA HIS A 169 -2.19 8.33 7.69
C HIS A 169 -3.20 9.36 7.19
N VAL A 170 -3.76 10.16 8.10
CA VAL A 170 -4.69 11.25 7.73
C VAL A 170 -3.97 12.30 6.89
N ARG A 171 -4.48 12.52 5.67
CA ARG A 171 -3.98 13.52 4.70
C ARG A 171 -2.47 13.44 4.41
N MET A 172 -1.88 12.25 4.50
CA MET A 172 -0.53 12.05 3.97
C MET A 172 -0.55 12.32 2.46
N PRO A 173 0.25 13.27 1.95
CA PRO A 173 0.24 13.62 0.53
C PRO A 173 0.82 12.48 -0.29
N HIS A 174 0.40 12.38 -1.56
CA HIS A 174 1.04 11.48 -2.52
C HIS A 174 2.38 12.07 -2.94
N GLY A 175 3.49 11.35 -2.74
CA GLY A 175 4.79 11.85 -3.18
C GLY A 175 5.98 10.99 -2.77
N HIS A 176 7.10 11.26 -3.44
CA HIS A 176 8.43 10.77 -3.06
C HIS A 176 9.02 11.63 -1.93
N GLY A 177 10.18 11.21 -1.40
CA GLY A 177 10.79 11.85 -0.25
C GLY A 177 9.95 11.63 1.02
N GLY A 178 9.88 12.64 1.88
CA GLY A 178 9.45 12.44 3.27
C GLY A 178 8.08 11.75 3.46
N ALA A 179 7.09 12.02 2.61
CA ALA A 179 5.77 11.40 2.75
C ALA A 179 5.75 9.90 2.41
N GLY A 180 6.46 9.48 1.36
CA GLY A 180 6.48 8.10 0.89
C GLY A 180 7.65 7.26 1.42
N GLU A 181 8.73 7.89 1.88
CA GLU A 181 9.97 7.23 2.28
C GLU A 181 10.18 7.21 3.80
N ASN A 182 9.70 8.22 4.53
CA ASN A 182 9.92 8.33 5.98
C ASN A 182 8.87 7.67 6.90
N PRO A 183 7.77 7.03 6.44
CA PRO A 183 6.97 6.21 7.35
C PRO A 183 7.82 5.10 7.98
N GLU A 184 8.17 5.27 9.26
CA GLU A 184 9.07 4.37 10.00
C GLU A 184 8.49 2.96 10.18
N GLU A 185 7.20 2.77 9.94
CA GLU A 185 6.56 1.47 9.87
C GLU A 185 7.23 0.58 8.81
N ILE A 186 7.75 1.18 7.72
CA ILE A 186 8.47 0.46 6.67
C ILE A 186 9.73 -0.19 7.25
N HIS A 187 10.54 0.58 8.00
CA HIS A 187 11.75 0.09 8.65
C HIS A 187 11.44 -0.91 9.76
N ALA A 188 10.45 -0.61 10.62
CA ALA A 188 10.05 -1.51 11.70
C ALA A 188 9.57 -2.87 11.17
N PHE A 189 8.79 -2.87 10.09
CA PHE A 189 8.32 -4.09 9.45
C PHE A 189 9.47 -4.88 8.81
N ALA A 190 10.41 -4.20 8.15
CA ALA A 190 11.62 -4.83 7.61
C ALA A 190 12.48 -5.44 8.73
N ASP A 191 12.74 -4.69 9.80
CA ASP A 191 13.55 -5.15 10.93
C ASP A 191 12.89 -6.34 11.65
N HIS A 192 11.56 -6.38 11.74
CA HIS A 192 10.86 -7.53 12.28
C HIS A 192 11.15 -8.81 11.47
N TYR A 193 10.98 -8.76 10.14
CA TYR A 193 11.12 -9.95 9.30
C TYR A 193 12.56 -10.31 8.93
N LEU A 194 13.49 -9.35 8.96
CA LEU A 194 14.88 -9.56 8.53
C LEU A 194 15.88 -9.59 9.68
N LYS A 195 15.57 -8.95 10.81
CA LYS A 195 16.52 -8.81 11.94
C LYS A 195 15.96 -9.33 13.26
N GLY A 196 14.73 -9.85 13.28
CA GLY A 196 14.08 -10.31 14.51
C GLY A 196 13.64 -9.17 15.44
N GLY A 197 13.45 -7.96 14.89
CA GLY A 197 12.95 -6.81 15.63
C GLY A 197 11.51 -7.00 16.14
N PRO A 198 11.03 -6.09 17.02
CA PRO A 198 9.65 -6.12 17.50
C PRO A 198 8.65 -6.04 16.35
N ALA A 199 7.58 -6.84 16.42
CA ALA A 199 6.48 -6.74 15.47
C ALA A 199 5.67 -5.46 15.72
N LEU A 200 5.20 -4.84 14.63
CA LEU A 200 4.12 -3.84 14.67
C LEU A 200 2.89 -4.41 15.40
N ALA A 201 2.08 -3.50 15.95
CA ALA A 201 0.82 -3.89 16.56
C ALA A 201 -0.08 -4.62 15.57
N ARG A 202 -0.92 -5.53 16.07
CA ARG A 202 -1.87 -6.28 15.25
C ARG A 202 -3.29 -6.02 15.70
N ILE A 203 -4.11 -5.52 14.78
CA ILE A 203 -5.56 -5.46 14.94
C ILE A 203 -6.11 -6.89 14.98
N ARG A 204 -6.86 -7.21 16.02
CA ARG A 204 -7.50 -8.53 16.21
C ARG A 204 -8.96 -8.51 15.82
N LYS A 205 -9.65 -7.42 16.16
CA LYS A 205 -11.06 -7.26 15.87
C LYS A 205 -11.44 -5.79 15.88
N GLN A 206 -12.31 -5.39 14.98
CA GLN A 206 -13.02 -4.11 14.98
C GLN A 206 -14.51 -4.41 14.93
N GLU A 207 -15.27 -3.80 15.82
CA GLU A 207 -16.72 -3.95 15.92
C GLU A 207 -17.37 -2.58 16.06
N ARG A 208 -18.59 -2.46 15.55
CA ARG A 208 -19.42 -1.27 15.71
C ARG A 208 -20.83 -1.67 16.15
N LYS A 209 -21.36 -0.99 17.18
CA LYS A 209 -22.77 -1.08 17.61
C LYS A 209 -23.35 0.34 17.66
N GLY A 210 -24.18 0.71 16.70
CA GLY A 210 -24.60 2.11 16.55
C GLY A 210 -23.38 3.00 16.33
N ASN A 211 -23.20 4.03 17.15
CA ASN A 211 -22.04 4.92 17.05
C ASN A 211 -20.84 4.43 17.89
N ASP A 212 -20.97 3.35 18.66
CA ASP A 212 -19.88 2.86 19.48
C ASP A 212 -18.98 1.90 18.70
N VAL A 213 -17.70 2.24 18.63
CA VAL A 213 -16.64 1.46 17.99
C VAL A 213 -15.78 0.82 19.07
N THR A 214 -15.49 -0.46 18.90
CA THR A 214 -14.57 -1.22 19.75
C THR A 214 -13.49 -1.88 18.90
N VAL A 215 -12.23 -1.70 19.28
CA VAL A 215 -11.08 -2.31 18.62
C VAL A 215 -10.27 -3.11 19.64
N ARG A 216 -10.00 -4.38 19.33
CA ARG A 216 -9.10 -5.24 20.10
C ARG A 216 -7.82 -5.43 19.33
N TYR A 217 -6.69 -5.39 20.04
CA TYR A 217 -5.38 -5.51 19.42
C TYR A 217 -4.44 -6.40 20.23
N SER A 218 -3.30 -6.75 19.64
CA SER A 218 -2.15 -7.32 20.36
C SER A 218 -0.90 -6.56 19.96
N SER A 219 -0.01 -6.26 20.89
CA SER A 219 1.27 -5.63 20.59
C SER A 219 2.35 -6.10 21.55
N SER A 220 3.56 -6.28 21.04
CA SER A 220 4.76 -6.50 21.85
C SER A 220 5.31 -5.20 22.43
N GLN A 221 4.99 -4.07 21.80
CA GLN A 221 5.35 -2.73 22.25
C GLN A 221 4.17 -2.06 22.99
N PRO A 222 4.44 -1.10 23.89
CA PRO A 222 3.39 -0.27 24.49
C PRO A 222 2.63 0.52 23.43
N ILE A 223 1.30 0.39 23.41
CA ILE A 223 0.45 1.36 22.70
C ILE A 223 0.17 2.49 23.68
N VAL A 224 0.51 3.71 23.30
CA VAL A 224 0.41 4.89 24.17
C VAL A 224 -0.74 5.80 23.78
N ARG A 225 -1.20 5.69 22.52
CA ARG A 225 -2.26 6.54 21.99
C ARG A 225 -3.11 5.79 20.97
N ALA A 226 -4.39 6.13 20.92
CA ALA A 226 -5.30 5.68 19.90
C ALA A 226 -6.13 6.86 19.39
N GLU A 227 -6.46 6.83 18.10
CA GLU A 227 -7.15 7.91 17.41
C GLU A 227 -8.33 7.35 16.61
N LEU A 228 -9.48 8.01 16.71
CA LEU A 228 -10.58 7.85 15.77
C LEU A 228 -10.36 8.85 14.62
N ASN A 229 -10.23 8.33 13.41
CA ASN A 229 -10.12 9.12 12.20
C ASN A 229 -11.40 8.94 11.39
N PHE A 230 -12.06 10.04 11.02
CA PHE A 230 -13.35 9.98 10.35
C PHE A 230 -13.55 11.11 9.35
N THR A 231 -14.50 10.94 8.45
CA THR A 231 -15.01 12.01 7.59
C THR A 231 -16.52 11.99 7.59
N LYS A 232 -17.14 13.15 7.38
CA LYS A 232 -18.57 13.31 7.12
C LYS A 232 -18.86 13.57 5.64
N ALA A 233 -17.81 13.75 4.84
CA ALA A 233 -17.92 14.08 3.43
C ALA A 233 -18.34 12.84 2.61
N HIS A 234 -18.98 13.10 1.49
CA HIS A 234 -19.34 12.11 0.47
C HIS A 234 -18.71 12.49 -0.87
N GLY A 235 -18.78 11.59 -1.85
CA GLY A 235 -18.20 11.82 -3.18
C GLY A 235 -16.75 11.36 -3.26
N SER A 236 -15.96 12.05 -4.09
CA SER A 236 -14.54 11.75 -4.37
C SER A 236 -13.74 11.58 -3.08
N TRP A 237 -12.95 10.51 -2.98
CA TRP A 237 -12.05 10.28 -1.84
C TRP A 237 -11.03 11.40 -1.66
N LEU A 238 -10.56 11.97 -2.77
CA LEU A 238 -9.57 13.06 -2.79
C LEU A 238 -10.06 14.27 -1.99
N ASP A 239 -11.33 14.63 -2.14
CA ASP A 239 -11.90 15.87 -1.59
C ASP A 239 -12.45 15.70 -0.17
N ARG A 240 -12.43 14.49 0.39
CA ARG A 240 -12.99 14.24 1.72
C ARG A 240 -12.13 14.90 2.78
N TYR A 241 -12.71 15.83 3.53
CA TYR A 241 -12.05 16.35 4.72
C TYR A 241 -12.10 15.31 5.85
N TRP A 242 -10.95 14.99 6.44
CA TRP A 242 -10.83 14.01 7.53
C TRP A 242 -10.52 14.70 8.87
N ASP A 243 -11.20 14.29 9.92
CA ASP A 243 -10.98 14.73 11.29
C ASP A 243 -10.39 13.61 12.13
N THR A 244 -9.62 14.00 13.15
CA THR A 244 -9.00 13.09 14.11
C THR A 244 -9.41 13.49 15.52
N THR A 245 -9.92 12.54 16.29
CA THR A 245 -10.20 12.71 17.73
C THR A 245 -9.54 11.60 18.55
N PRO A 246 -9.13 11.85 19.80
CA PRO A 246 -8.61 10.80 20.67
C PRO A 246 -9.65 9.68 20.89
N ALA A 247 -9.20 8.43 20.81
CA ALA A 247 -9.97 7.27 21.21
C ALA A 247 -9.56 6.80 22.62
N GLN A 248 -10.50 6.25 23.38
CA GLN A 248 -10.25 5.75 24.73
C GLN A 248 -9.44 4.45 24.68
N LEU A 249 -8.20 4.51 25.14
CA LEU A 249 -7.28 3.37 25.19
C LEU A 249 -7.25 2.74 26.59
N ASP A 250 -7.63 1.46 26.68
CA ASP A 250 -7.36 0.60 27.83
C ASP A 250 -6.21 -0.36 27.47
N ALA A 251 -4.98 0.09 27.73
CA ALA A 251 -3.76 -0.64 27.38
C ALA A 251 -3.65 -1.99 28.12
N LYS A 252 -4.15 -2.07 29.36
CA LYS A 252 -4.15 -3.31 30.16
C LYS A 252 -5.06 -4.37 29.53
N LYS A 253 -6.23 -3.96 29.03
CA LYS A 253 -7.18 -4.86 28.34
C LYS A 253 -6.93 -4.99 26.84
N ARG A 254 -5.93 -4.30 26.29
CA ARG A 254 -5.63 -4.23 24.86
C ARG A 254 -6.88 -3.89 24.03
N LEU A 255 -7.59 -2.86 24.49
CA LEU A 255 -8.89 -2.44 23.99
C LEU A 255 -8.89 -0.95 23.69
N VAL A 256 -9.48 -0.55 22.58
CA VAL A 256 -9.79 0.84 22.25
C VAL A 256 -11.29 0.98 22.06
N LYS A 257 -11.84 2.07 22.59
CA LYS A 257 -13.23 2.48 22.39
C LYS A 257 -13.29 3.88 21.81
N ALA A 258 -14.21 4.12 20.90
CA ALA A 258 -14.50 5.45 20.36
C ALA A 258 -16.00 5.56 20.06
N THR A 259 -16.51 6.79 20.03
CA THR A 259 -17.88 7.08 19.62
C THR A 259 -17.84 7.93 18.35
N LEU A 260 -18.50 7.47 17.29
CA LEU A 260 -18.57 8.17 16.02
C LEU A 260 -19.34 9.48 16.18
N PRO A 261 -18.79 10.60 15.71
CA PRO A 261 -19.54 11.84 15.59
C PRO A 261 -20.73 11.68 14.65
N GLU A 262 -21.82 12.40 14.94
CA GLU A 262 -23.00 12.41 14.09
C GLU A 262 -22.65 12.83 12.65
N GLY A 263 -23.23 12.14 11.67
CA GLY A 263 -22.98 12.37 10.24
C GLY A 263 -21.67 11.76 9.73
N THR A 264 -20.97 10.95 10.51
CA THR A 264 -19.80 10.20 10.03
C THR A 264 -20.21 9.31 8.85
N SER A 265 -19.56 9.49 7.70
CA SER A 265 -19.74 8.67 6.50
C SER A 265 -18.71 7.54 6.43
N VAL A 266 -17.46 7.80 6.85
CA VAL A 266 -16.38 6.80 6.91
C VAL A 266 -15.53 7.01 8.14
N TYR A 267 -15.04 5.93 8.75
CA TYR A 267 -14.08 6.01 9.84
C TYR A 267 -13.06 4.86 9.84
N TYR A 268 -11.95 5.04 10.55
CA TYR A 268 -11.03 3.99 10.98
C TYR A 268 -10.38 4.40 12.31
N VAL A 269 -9.71 3.45 12.97
CA VAL A 269 -8.99 3.72 14.22
C VAL A 269 -7.49 3.48 14.01
N SER A 270 -6.66 4.41 14.47
CA SER A 270 -5.20 4.24 14.52
C SER A 270 -4.73 3.92 15.94
N LEU A 271 -3.76 3.02 16.04
CA LEU A 271 -2.99 2.74 17.25
C LEU A 271 -1.58 3.29 17.04
N ILE A 272 -1.06 3.99 18.04
CA ILE A 272 0.27 4.61 18.00
C ILE A 272 1.06 4.10 19.20
N ASP A 273 2.22 3.51 18.92
CA ASP A 273 3.13 3.02 19.95
C ASP A 273 4.03 4.12 20.54
N ASP A 274 4.86 3.75 21.52
CA ASP A 274 5.79 4.66 22.21
C ASP A 274 6.92 5.19 21.32
N LYS A 275 7.08 4.66 20.11
CA LYS A 275 8.02 5.14 19.09
C LYS A 275 7.34 5.95 17.99
N GLY A 276 6.02 6.12 18.07
CA GLY A 276 5.24 6.84 17.08
C GLY A 276 4.81 5.99 15.88
N LEU A 277 5.05 4.67 15.89
CA LEU A 277 4.66 3.78 14.80
C LEU A 277 3.14 3.60 14.79
N VAL A 278 2.54 3.70 13.60
CA VAL A 278 1.11 3.69 13.36
C VAL A 278 0.67 2.34 12.81
N VAL A 279 -0.40 1.78 13.39
CA VAL A 279 -1.17 0.69 12.79
C VAL A 279 -2.63 1.07 12.81
N SER A 280 -3.31 0.95 11.67
CA SER A 280 -4.72 1.27 11.53
C SER A 280 -5.60 0.03 11.40
N THR A 281 -6.88 0.19 11.75
CA THR A 281 -7.91 -0.72 11.30
C THR A 281 -8.23 -0.49 9.83
N GLN A 282 -8.94 -1.43 9.21
CA GLN A 282 -9.63 -1.12 7.97
C GLN A 282 -10.62 0.05 8.18
N HIS A 283 -10.81 0.85 7.12
CA HIS A 283 -11.87 1.85 7.15
C HIS A 283 -13.23 1.18 6.95
N VAL A 284 -14.27 1.80 7.52
CA VAL A 284 -15.64 1.32 7.47
C VAL A 284 -16.52 2.47 7.00
N GLU A 285 -17.24 2.24 5.91
CA GLU A 285 -18.33 3.13 5.48
C GLU A 285 -19.55 2.90 6.38
N VAL A 286 -20.14 3.99 6.85
CA VAL A 286 -21.33 3.99 7.70
C VAL A 286 -22.53 4.15 6.78
N ALA A 287 -23.35 3.09 6.69
CA ALA A 287 -24.63 3.15 6.00
C ALA A 287 -25.51 4.24 6.64
N ARG A 288 -26.23 4.97 5.78
CA ARG A 288 -27.22 5.97 6.18
C ARG A 288 -28.39 5.31 6.92
#